data_AF-A0A7S0VZ75-F1
#
_entry.id   AF-A0A7S0VZ75-F1
#
_cell.length_a   1.000
_cell.length_b   1.000
_cell.length_c   1.000
_cell.angle_alpha   90.00
_cell.angle_beta   90.00
_cell.angle_gamma   90.00
#
_symmetry.space_group_name_H-M   'P 1'
#
loop_
_entity.id
_entity.type
_entity.pdbx_description
1 polymer ?
#
loop_
_entity_poly.entity_id
_entity_poly.type
_entity_poly.pdbx_seq_one_letter_code
_entity_poly.pdbx_strand_id
1 'polypeptide(L)'
;EEDNDGWLQVGGKGGAKKTSVRKMRTERTLVTAVFGGEVETMIRYSGTWASAVREPWMWLSLDIRPGEIKTLDDALTHFLKKEELSMQDDKKASKNVRVTSWPEVLVVHLKRFHFEDQRGQKVNKKIAYPESFPVQVEVSGRASTSAVMRDYALSSVVLHHGKQLTEGHYTAMVRHESERGDAWVKVDDESTSSITLDDVLGQQQLAYLLFYKHERKATT
;
A
#
# COMPACT_ATOMS: atom_id res chain seq x y z
N GLU A 1 -17.96 -24.15 16.37
CA GLU A 1 -16.69 -24.88 16.50
C GLU A 1 -15.88 -24.53 15.28
N GLU A 2 -14.88 -23.64 15.46
CA GLU A 2 -14.06 -23.16 14.36
C GLU A 2 -12.97 -24.18 14.06
N ASP A 3 -13.03 -24.81 12.89
CA ASP A 3 -11.92 -25.61 12.33
C ASP A 3 -10.73 -24.69 12.07
N ASN A 4 -9.88 -24.54 13.09
CA ASN A 4 -8.60 -23.86 13.04
C ASN A 4 -7.52 -24.76 12.43
N ASP A 5 -7.75 -25.22 11.20
CA ASP A 5 -6.77 -25.99 10.44
C ASP A 5 -5.75 -25.05 9.79
N GLY A 6 -4.86 -24.51 10.62
CA GLY A 6 -3.69 -23.77 10.18
C GLY A 6 -2.79 -24.68 9.34
N TRP A 7 -2.75 -24.45 8.02
CA TRP A 7 -1.89 -25.22 7.11
C TRP A 7 -0.41 -24.93 7.41
N LEU A 8 0.37 -26.00 7.60
CA LEU A 8 1.82 -25.92 7.75
C LEU A 8 2.49 -26.00 6.38
N GLN A 9 3.16 -24.93 5.94
CA GLN A 9 4.01 -25.00 4.76
C GLN A 9 5.38 -25.57 5.14
N VAL A 10 5.74 -26.71 4.56
CA VAL A 10 7.06 -27.34 4.68
C VAL A 10 7.91 -27.01 3.46
N GLY A 11 9.08 -26.39 3.71
CA GLY A 11 10.07 -26.14 2.66
C GLY A 11 10.64 -27.44 2.08
N GLY A 12 10.83 -27.49 0.76
CA GLY A 12 11.40 -28.64 0.08
C GLY A 12 12.89 -28.83 0.38
N LYS A 13 13.21 -30.01 0.93
CA LYS A 13 14.54 -30.60 1.25
C LYS A 13 15.37 -29.95 2.37
N GLY A 14 15.55 -30.74 3.44
CA GLY A 14 16.65 -30.63 4.41
C GLY A 14 16.38 -29.73 5.62
N GLY A 15 15.66 -30.25 6.63
CA GLY A 15 15.51 -29.60 7.95
C GLY A 15 14.33 -28.63 8.02
N ALA A 16 13.10 -29.15 8.11
CA ALA A 16 11.87 -28.37 8.02
C ALA A 16 11.68 -27.42 9.22
N LYS A 17 11.87 -26.11 9.01
CA LYS A 17 11.27 -25.07 9.85
C LYS A 17 9.77 -25.00 9.52
N LYS A 18 8.91 -25.48 10.43
CA LYS A 18 7.45 -25.44 10.28
C LYS A 18 6.99 -23.97 10.25
N THR A 19 6.30 -23.58 9.18
CA THR A 19 5.65 -22.27 9.07
C THR A 19 4.15 -22.46 9.11
N SER A 20 3.47 -21.92 10.12
CA SER A 20 2.00 -21.93 10.20
C SER A 20 1.44 -20.79 9.37
N VAL A 21 0.58 -21.08 8.41
CA VAL A 21 -0.04 -20.08 7.53
C VAL A 21 -1.53 -19.99 7.82
N ARG A 22 -1.97 -18.84 8.35
CA ARG A 22 -3.40 -18.52 8.48
C ARG A 22 -3.83 -17.71 7.26
N LYS A 23 -4.88 -18.14 6.56
CA LYS A 23 -5.46 -17.37 5.45
C LYS A 23 -6.83 -16.83 5.85
N MET A 24 -6.98 -15.51 5.89
CA MET A 24 -8.29 -14.87 6.02
C MET A 24 -9.00 -14.90 4.67
N ARG A 25 -10.27 -15.31 4.65
CA ARG A 25 -11.07 -15.35 3.42
C ARG A 25 -11.84 -14.04 3.26
N THR A 26 -12.00 -13.62 2.01
CA THR A 26 -12.89 -12.53 1.61
C THR A 26 -13.72 -13.00 0.44
N GLU A 27 -14.99 -12.64 0.45
CA GLU A 27 -15.90 -12.95 -0.67
C GLU A 27 -15.57 -12.08 -1.87
N ARG A 28 -15.76 -12.65 -3.07
CA ARG A 28 -15.55 -11.92 -4.31
C ARG A 28 -16.75 -11.02 -4.59
N THR A 29 -16.53 -9.72 -4.49
CA THR A 29 -17.45 -8.65 -4.89
C THR A 29 -16.80 -7.75 -5.95
N LEU A 30 -17.57 -6.85 -6.57
CA LEU A 30 -17.03 -5.83 -7.47
C LEU A 30 -15.96 -4.97 -6.77
N VAL A 31 -16.18 -4.62 -5.50
CA VAL A 31 -15.23 -3.81 -4.71
C VAL A 31 -13.91 -4.57 -4.55
N THR A 32 -13.95 -5.84 -4.16
CA THR A 32 -12.73 -6.66 -4.00
C THR A 32 -12.07 -7.01 -5.35
N ALA A 33 -12.82 -6.99 -6.45
CA ALA A 33 -12.26 -7.21 -7.78
C ALA A 33 -11.47 -6.00 -8.28
N VAL A 34 -11.86 -4.79 -7.88
CA VAL A 34 -11.21 -3.53 -8.28
C VAL A 34 -10.08 -3.17 -7.30
N PHE A 35 -10.37 -3.16 -6.01
CA PHE A 35 -9.48 -2.63 -4.97
C PHE A 35 -8.82 -3.73 -4.11
N GLY A 36 -9.28 -4.98 -4.22
CA GLY A 36 -8.77 -6.06 -3.39
C GLY A 36 -7.42 -6.59 -3.87
N GLY A 37 -6.49 -6.72 -2.93
CA GLY A 37 -5.29 -7.53 -3.08
C GLY A 37 -5.10 -8.45 -1.87
N GLU A 38 -3.94 -9.11 -1.80
CA GLU A 38 -3.54 -9.93 -0.64
C GLU A 38 -2.12 -9.56 -0.17
N VAL A 39 -1.94 -9.38 1.15
CA VAL A 39 -0.62 -9.27 1.78
C VAL A 39 -0.33 -10.50 2.63
N GLU A 40 0.95 -10.87 2.70
CA GLU A 40 1.46 -11.91 3.58
C GLU A 40 2.40 -11.26 4.61
N THR A 41 2.00 -11.31 5.88
CA THR A 41 2.83 -10.88 7.02
C THR A 41 3.49 -12.11 7.63
N MET A 42 4.82 -12.18 7.58
CA MET A 42 5.61 -13.25 8.16
C MET A 42 6.32 -12.78 9.42
N ILE A 43 6.11 -13.49 10.54
CA ILE A 43 6.82 -13.28 11.80
C ILE A 43 7.74 -14.47 12.03
N ARG A 44 9.03 -14.21 12.26
CA ARG A 44 10.03 -15.24 12.57
C ARG A 44 10.63 -14.99 13.94
N TYR A 45 10.58 -15.98 14.80
CA TYR A 45 11.26 -15.96 16.09
C TYR A 45 12.68 -16.49 15.95
N SER A 46 13.62 -15.99 16.75
CA SER A 46 15.00 -16.48 16.77
C SER A 46 15.06 -17.99 17.07
N GLY A 47 15.27 -18.81 16.03
CA GLY A 47 15.70 -20.21 16.16
C GLY A 47 14.68 -21.33 15.90
N THR A 48 13.37 -21.08 15.85
CA THR A 48 12.39 -22.20 15.88
C THR A 48 11.22 -22.07 14.91
N TRP A 49 10.35 -21.07 15.07
CA TRP A 49 9.07 -21.03 14.35
C TRP A 49 8.86 -19.75 13.56
N ALA A 50 8.22 -19.90 12.41
CA ALA A 50 7.69 -18.80 11.63
C ALA A 50 6.16 -18.91 11.58
N SER A 51 5.46 -17.80 11.71
CA SER A 51 4.05 -17.71 11.36
C SER A 51 3.92 -16.80 10.15
N ALA A 52 2.97 -17.10 9.28
CA ALA A 52 2.57 -16.23 8.20
C ALA A 52 1.05 -16.03 8.27
N VAL A 53 0.61 -14.79 8.09
CA VAL A 53 -0.80 -14.46 7.96
C VAL A 53 -0.99 -13.88 6.57
N ARG A 54 -1.88 -14.49 5.79
CA ARG A 54 -2.37 -13.94 4.53
C ARG A 54 -3.71 -13.27 4.77
N GLU A 55 -3.77 -11.99 4.50
CA GLU A 55 -4.95 -11.19 4.71
C GLU A 55 -5.30 -10.38 3.46
N PRO A 56 -6.61 -10.20 3.21
CA PRO A 56 -7.08 -9.27 2.19
C PRO A 56 -6.63 -7.85 2.55
N TRP A 57 -6.34 -7.05 1.54
CA TRP A 57 -6.11 -5.62 1.73
C TRP A 57 -6.81 -4.81 0.64
N MET A 58 -7.20 -3.59 0.99
CA MET A 58 -7.97 -2.69 0.13
C MET A 58 -7.22 -1.37 -0.15
N TRP A 59 -6.29 -0.99 0.72
CA TRP A 59 -5.41 0.18 0.57
C TRP A 59 -4.13 0.01 1.40
N LEU A 60 -3.03 0.63 0.98
CA LEU A 60 -1.79 0.70 1.76
C LEU A 60 -1.79 1.95 2.62
N SER A 61 -1.63 1.81 3.94
CA SER A 61 -1.43 2.96 4.82
C SER A 61 0.05 3.11 5.15
N LEU A 62 0.75 3.98 4.43
CA LEU A 62 2.20 4.13 4.52
C LEU A 62 2.58 5.14 5.61
N ASP A 63 3.51 4.74 6.49
CA ASP A 63 4.11 5.68 7.44
C ASP A 63 5.07 6.60 6.68
N ILE A 64 4.86 7.90 6.84
CA ILE A 64 5.68 8.93 6.22
C ILE A 64 6.41 9.76 7.27
N ARG A 65 6.41 9.40 8.56
CA ARG A 65 7.10 10.18 9.59
C ARG A 65 8.63 10.11 9.49
N PRO A 66 9.26 8.95 9.23
CA PRO A 66 10.73 8.85 9.17
C PRO A 66 11.33 9.87 8.19
N GLY A 67 12.42 10.53 8.60
CA GLY A 67 13.00 11.68 7.88
C GLY A 67 13.59 11.34 6.52
N GLU A 68 13.99 10.07 6.33
CA GLU A 68 14.53 9.53 5.08
C GLU A 68 13.48 9.40 3.99
N ILE A 69 12.19 9.26 4.36
CA ILE A 69 11.09 9.07 3.41
C ILE A 69 10.76 10.41 2.75
N LYS A 70 11.03 10.54 1.45
CA LYS A 70 10.76 11.77 0.66
C LYS A 70 9.84 11.50 -0.53
N THR A 71 9.72 10.25 -0.94
CA THR A 71 8.92 9.81 -2.08
C THR A 71 7.94 8.71 -1.70
N LEU A 72 6.97 8.47 -2.56
CA LEU A 72 6.07 7.32 -2.45
C LEU A 72 6.82 5.99 -2.49
N ASP A 73 7.88 5.90 -3.30
CA ASP A 73 8.73 4.71 -3.39
C ASP A 73 9.48 4.44 -2.07
N ASP A 74 10.06 5.49 -1.45
CA ASP A 74 10.70 5.37 -0.14
C ASP A 74 9.71 4.83 0.90
N ALA A 75 8.47 5.34 0.87
CA ALA A 75 7.43 4.96 1.81
C ALA A 75 6.98 3.50 1.61
N LEU A 76 6.82 3.06 0.36
CA LEU A 76 6.50 1.68 0.02
C LEU A 76 7.65 0.74 0.39
N THR A 77 8.89 1.10 0.06
CA THR A 77 10.09 0.35 0.41
C THR A 77 10.24 0.23 1.92
N HIS A 78 10.00 1.30 2.66
CA HIS A 78 9.99 1.29 4.12
C HIS A 78 8.91 0.34 4.67
N PHE A 79 7.69 0.37 4.11
CA PHE A 79 6.60 -0.52 4.50
C PHE A 79 6.89 -2.00 4.27
N LEU A 80 7.61 -2.34 3.20
CA LEU A 80 8.00 -3.71 2.85
C LEU A 80 9.31 -4.16 3.50
N LYS A 81 10.03 -3.26 4.16
CA LYS A 81 11.31 -3.58 4.80
C LYS A 81 11.08 -4.52 5.97
N LYS A 82 11.97 -5.53 6.09
CA LYS A 82 12.05 -6.38 7.27
C LYS A 82 12.34 -5.55 8.52
N GLU A 83 11.48 -5.66 9.52
CA GLU A 83 11.64 -5.02 10.83
C GLU A 83 12.03 -6.05 11.90
N GLU A 84 12.96 -5.67 12.78
CA GLU A 84 13.29 -6.46 13.97
C GLU A 84 12.43 -5.97 15.14
N LEU A 85 11.77 -6.90 15.80
CA LEU A 85 10.88 -6.68 16.92
C LEU A 85 11.57 -7.10 18.22
N SER A 86 11.61 -6.20 19.19
CA SER A 86 11.95 -6.52 20.58
C SER A 86 10.71 -7.00 21.31
N MET A 87 10.71 -8.24 21.78
CA MET A 87 9.62 -8.77 22.59
C MET A 87 9.93 -8.68 24.08
N GLN A 88 8.89 -8.79 24.90
CA GLN A 88 9.04 -9.04 26.33
C GLN A 88 9.86 -10.34 26.50
N ASP A 89 10.86 -10.31 27.38
CA ASP A 89 11.88 -11.36 27.62
C ASP A 89 13.11 -11.41 26.68
N ASP A 90 13.54 -10.30 26.08
CA ASP A 90 14.75 -10.19 25.22
C ASP A 90 14.77 -11.12 23.99
N LYS A 91 13.64 -11.76 23.68
CA LYS A 91 13.48 -12.58 22.48
C LYS A 91 13.39 -11.68 21.26
N LYS A 92 14.25 -11.95 20.28
CA LYS A 92 14.24 -11.26 18.99
C LYS A 92 13.27 -11.96 18.04
N ALA A 93 12.35 -11.19 17.49
CA ALA A 93 11.54 -11.62 16.37
C ALA A 93 11.78 -10.68 15.19
N SER A 94 11.50 -11.13 13.99
CA SER A 94 11.46 -10.26 12.83
C SER A 94 10.14 -10.36 12.11
N LYS A 95 9.58 -9.23 11.70
CA LYS A 95 8.39 -9.16 10.88
C LYS A 95 8.76 -8.70 9.47
N ASN A 96 8.15 -9.33 8.49
CA ASN A 96 8.28 -8.98 7.08
C ASN A 96 6.90 -8.96 6.45
N VAL A 97 6.62 -7.93 5.65
CA VAL A 97 5.35 -7.82 4.91
C VAL A 97 5.67 -7.95 3.43
N ARG A 98 4.92 -8.79 2.73
CA ARG A 98 5.01 -8.98 1.29
C ARG A 98 3.64 -8.81 0.65
N VAL A 99 3.57 -8.04 -0.43
CA VAL A 99 2.36 -8.04 -1.27
C VAL A 99 2.37 -9.28 -2.16
N THR A 100 1.34 -10.10 -2.05
CA THR A 100 1.20 -11.36 -2.81
C THR A 100 0.24 -11.22 -3.99
N SER A 101 -0.71 -10.29 -3.90
CA SER A 101 -1.59 -9.91 -5.01
C SER A 101 -1.83 -8.40 -4.96
N TRP A 102 -1.74 -7.78 -6.13
CA TRP A 102 -1.90 -6.34 -6.32
C TRP A 102 -3.27 -6.04 -6.98
N PRO A 103 -3.98 -4.98 -6.55
CA PRO A 103 -5.32 -4.65 -7.04
C PRO A 103 -5.31 -4.02 -8.44
N GLU A 104 -6.47 -3.91 -9.08
CA GLU A 104 -6.58 -3.15 -10.34
C GLU A 104 -6.46 -1.64 -10.09
N VAL A 105 -7.04 -1.17 -8.99
CA VAL A 105 -6.87 0.20 -8.50
C VAL A 105 -6.18 0.13 -7.14
N LEU A 106 -4.93 0.57 -7.12
CA LEU A 106 -4.11 0.72 -5.92
C LEU A 106 -4.49 2.02 -5.21
N VAL A 107 -4.99 1.88 -3.98
CA VAL A 107 -5.22 3.01 -3.08
C VAL A 107 -4.07 3.10 -2.09
N VAL A 108 -3.42 4.27 -2.04
CA VAL A 108 -2.37 4.58 -1.07
C VAL A 108 -2.83 5.70 -0.17
N HIS A 109 -2.85 5.43 1.13
CA HIS A 109 -3.05 6.40 2.19
C HIS A 109 -1.71 6.79 2.79
N LEU A 110 -1.37 8.08 2.72
CA LEU A 110 -0.22 8.63 3.40
C LEU A 110 -0.62 8.97 4.84
N LYS A 111 -0.03 8.31 5.85
CA LYS A 111 -0.34 8.53 7.27
C LYS A 111 0.13 9.90 7.73
N ARG A 112 -0.67 10.92 7.40
CA ARG A 112 -0.39 12.32 7.76
C ARG A 112 -0.79 12.68 9.17
N PHE A 113 -1.46 11.81 9.90
CA PHE A 113 -1.88 12.12 11.27
C PHE A 113 -1.30 11.10 12.23
N HIS A 114 -0.76 11.61 13.33
CA HIS A 114 -0.38 10.79 14.47
C HIS A 114 -0.86 11.46 15.75
N PHE A 115 -1.05 10.64 16.78
CA PHE A 115 -1.35 11.09 18.12
C PHE A 115 -0.09 10.99 18.96
N GLU A 116 0.30 12.10 19.57
CA GLU A 116 1.38 12.19 20.55
C GLU A 116 0.90 13.07 21.69
N ASP A 117 1.12 12.65 22.94
CA ASP A 117 0.70 13.38 24.15
C ASP A 117 -0.76 13.88 24.13
N GLN A 118 -1.70 13.01 23.70
CA GLN A 118 -3.14 13.32 23.58
C GLN A 118 -3.48 14.43 22.57
N ARG A 119 -2.54 14.82 21.70
CA ARG A 119 -2.74 15.79 20.63
C ARG A 119 -2.52 15.15 19.26
N GLY A 120 -3.49 15.32 18.38
CA GLY A 120 -3.34 14.93 16.98
C GLY A 120 -2.51 15.95 16.22
N GLN A 121 -1.41 15.53 15.60
CA GLN A 121 -0.58 16.40 14.77
C GLN A 121 -0.59 15.95 13.31
N LYS A 122 -0.63 16.92 12.39
CA LYS A 122 -0.52 16.68 10.96
C LYS A 122 0.94 16.78 10.49
N VAL A 123 1.42 15.72 9.86
CA VAL A 123 2.71 15.64 9.17
C VAL A 123 2.63 16.44 7.86
N ASN A 124 3.09 17.69 7.91
CA ASN A 124 3.14 18.60 6.76
C ASN A 124 4.40 18.42 5.88
N LYS A 125 4.93 17.19 5.82
CA LYS A 125 6.09 16.84 5.00
C LYS A 125 5.69 16.68 3.53
N LYS A 126 6.53 17.17 2.62
CA LYS A 126 6.42 16.91 1.18
C LYS A 126 6.76 15.45 0.90
N ILE A 127 5.83 14.73 0.28
CA ILE A 127 6.06 13.39 -0.26
C ILE A 127 5.82 13.46 -1.76
N ALA A 128 6.88 13.30 -2.54
CA ALA A 128 6.77 13.25 -3.99
C ALA A 128 6.10 11.93 -4.42
N TYR A 129 5.14 12.02 -5.32
CA TYR A 129 4.47 10.88 -5.92
C TYR A 129 4.47 11.07 -7.44
N PRO A 130 4.81 10.02 -8.22
CA PRO A 130 4.95 10.15 -9.67
C PRO A 130 3.60 10.01 -10.38
N GLU A 131 3.53 10.41 -11.66
CA GLU A 131 2.39 10.05 -12.51
C GLU A 131 2.38 8.53 -12.78
N SER A 132 3.53 7.95 -13.14
CA SER A 132 3.69 6.51 -13.36
C SER A 132 4.38 5.88 -12.16
N PHE A 133 3.77 4.84 -11.60
CA PHE A 133 4.22 4.14 -10.42
C PHE A 133 4.39 2.64 -10.71
N PRO A 134 5.55 2.23 -11.24
CA PRO A 134 5.81 0.84 -11.53
C PRO A 134 6.17 0.08 -10.25
N VAL A 135 5.49 -1.05 -9.99
CA VAL A 135 5.73 -1.89 -8.81
C VAL A 135 6.20 -3.27 -9.21
N GLN A 136 7.15 -3.81 -8.45
CA GLN A 136 7.60 -5.19 -8.61
C GLN A 136 6.59 -6.16 -8.00
N VAL A 137 6.11 -7.09 -8.81
CA VAL A 137 5.23 -8.16 -8.39
C VAL A 137 6.02 -9.46 -8.39
N GLU A 138 6.18 -10.05 -7.22
CA GLU A 138 6.75 -11.39 -7.13
C GLU A 138 5.71 -12.44 -7.55
N VAL A 139 5.95 -13.07 -8.70
CA VAL A 139 5.15 -14.18 -9.21
C VAL A 139 5.83 -15.49 -8.81
N SER A 140 5.20 -16.23 -7.91
CA SER A 140 5.69 -17.55 -7.48
C SER A 140 5.19 -18.62 -8.46
N GLY A 141 6.08 -19.13 -9.32
CA GLY A 141 5.83 -20.29 -10.17
C GLY A 141 6.18 -21.61 -9.48
N ARG A 142 5.75 -22.76 -10.07
CA ARG A 142 5.99 -24.12 -9.53
C ARG A 142 7.46 -24.51 -9.36
N ALA A 143 8.41 -23.77 -9.96
CA ALA A 143 9.85 -24.08 -9.92
C ALA A 143 10.77 -22.85 -9.78
N SER A 144 10.25 -21.62 -9.85
CA SER A 144 11.04 -20.38 -9.74
C SER A 144 10.16 -19.21 -9.32
N THR A 145 10.73 -18.28 -8.55
CA THR A 145 10.18 -16.94 -8.35
C THR A 145 10.70 -16.02 -9.45
N SER A 146 9.79 -15.38 -10.19
CA SER A 146 10.12 -14.34 -11.17
C SER A 146 9.46 -13.03 -10.74
N ALA A 147 10.17 -11.91 -10.89
CA ALA A 147 9.59 -10.59 -10.69
C ALA A 147 9.02 -10.08 -12.03
N VAL A 148 7.77 -9.65 -12.03
CA VAL A 148 7.13 -8.96 -13.16
C VAL A 148 6.86 -7.52 -12.74
N MET A 149 7.11 -6.56 -13.62
CA MET A 149 6.75 -5.17 -13.39
C MET A 149 5.27 -4.97 -13.69
N ARG A 150 4.56 -4.37 -12.74
CA ARG A 150 3.18 -3.91 -12.92
C ARG A 150 3.18 -2.39 -12.92
N ASP A 151 2.79 -1.81 -14.05
CA ASP A 151 2.78 -0.36 -14.24
C ASP A 151 1.43 0.20 -13.77
N TYR A 152 1.45 1.21 -12.90
CA TYR A 152 0.27 1.95 -12.51
C TYR A 152 0.36 3.41 -12.95
N ALA A 153 -0.76 4.00 -13.36
CA ALA A 153 -0.88 5.42 -13.62
C ALA A 153 -1.73 6.11 -12.55
N LEU A 154 -1.30 7.29 -12.10
CA LEU A 154 -2.04 8.11 -11.16
C LEU A 154 -3.39 8.51 -11.80
N SER A 155 -4.49 8.12 -11.15
CA SER A 155 -5.84 8.39 -11.62
C SER A 155 -6.51 9.51 -10.82
N SER A 156 -6.23 9.60 -9.52
CA SER A 156 -6.73 10.70 -8.69
C SER A 156 -5.94 10.89 -7.40
N VAL A 157 -6.08 12.07 -6.83
CA VAL A 157 -5.48 12.47 -5.55
C VAL A 157 -6.56 13.13 -4.70
N VAL A 158 -6.72 12.67 -3.46
CA VAL A 158 -7.51 13.36 -2.45
C VAL A 158 -6.56 14.19 -1.60
N LEU A 159 -6.85 15.49 -1.50
CA LEU A 159 -6.09 16.45 -0.72
C LEU A 159 -6.81 16.73 0.60
N HIS A 160 -6.04 16.86 1.68
CA HIS A 160 -6.53 17.40 2.93
C HIS A 160 -5.91 18.77 3.21
N HIS A 161 -6.75 19.80 3.24
CA HIS A 161 -6.43 21.16 3.67
C HIS A 161 -6.69 21.31 5.16
N GLY A 162 -5.88 22.11 5.86
CA GLY A 162 -6.00 22.29 7.30
C GLY A 162 -4.92 21.56 8.09
N LYS A 163 -4.76 21.97 9.35
CA LYS A 163 -3.65 21.55 10.24
C LYS A 163 -4.04 20.45 11.21
N GLN A 164 -5.33 20.28 11.48
CA GLN A 164 -5.84 19.39 12.53
C GLN A 164 -6.38 18.11 11.90
N LEU A 165 -6.51 17.06 12.72
CA LEU A 165 -7.19 15.83 12.32
C LEU A 165 -8.72 16.01 12.29
N THR A 166 -9.24 16.81 13.22
CA THR A 166 -10.68 16.99 13.46
C THR A 166 -11.30 18.12 12.65
N GLU A 167 -10.49 18.88 11.92
CA GLU A 167 -10.91 20.05 11.16
C GLU A 167 -10.04 20.20 9.92
N GLY A 168 -10.69 20.47 8.79
CA GLY A 168 -10.03 20.71 7.52
C GLY A 168 -11.03 20.76 6.39
N HIS A 169 -10.51 20.71 5.17
CA HIS A 169 -11.30 20.68 3.95
C HIS A 169 -10.72 19.63 3.00
N TYR A 170 -11.56 18.85 2.35
CA TYR A 170 -11.12 17.83 1.40
C TYR A 170 -11.47 18.26 -0.01
N THR A 171 -10.49 18.14 -0.91
CA THR A 171 -10.70 18.37 -2.35
C THR A 171 -10.11 17.20 -3.12
N ALA A 172 -10.54 17.01 -4.37
CA ALA A 172 -10.01 15.96 -5.22
C ALA A 172 -9.39 16.54 -6.50
N MET A 173 -8.38 15.86 -7.01
CA MET A 173 -7.87 16.08 -8.37
C MET A 173 -8.01 14.76 -9.12
N VAL A 174 -8.69 14.77 -10.25
CA VAL A 174 -9.09 13.56 -10.97
C VAL A 174 -8.63 13.65 -12.42
N ARG A 175 -8.00 12.56 -12.90
CA ARG A 175 -7.66 12.37 -14.30
C ARG A 175 -8.92 11.91 -15.04
N HIS A 176 -9.28 12.66 -16.06
CA HIS A 176 -10.30 12.30 -17.03
C HIS A 176 -9.61 11.72 -18.27
N GLU A 177 -9.61 10.39 -18.38
CA GLU A 177 -9.12 9.67 -19.55
C GLU A 177 -10.12 9.85 -20.71
N SER A 178 -9.67 10.36 -21.86
CA SER A 178 -10.55 10.54 -23.03
C SER A 178 -9.82 10.23 -24.33
N GLU A 179 -10.58 9.89 -25.38
CA GLU A 179 -10.03 9.65 -26.73
C GLU A 179 -9.26 10.86 -27.30
N ARG A 180 -9.52 12.07 -26.78
CA ARG A 180 -8.87 13.31 -27.20
C ARG A 180 -7.60 13.63 -26.41
N GLY A 181 -7.19 12.73 -25.52
CA GLY A 181 -6.12 12.93 -24.57
C GLY A 181 -6.65 13.14 -23.15
N ASP A 182 -5.74 13.03 -22.19
CA ASP A 182 -6.06 13.08 -20.78
C ASP A 182 -6.14 14.53 -20.30
N ALA A 183 -7.13 14.81 -19.45
CA ALA A 183 -7.29 16.10 -18.79
C ALA A 183 -7.35 15.91 -17.28
N TRP A 184 -6.89 16.90 -16.52
CA TRP A 184 -7.01 16.90 -15.06
C TRP A 184 -7.99 17.96 -14.60
N VAL A 185 -8.83 17.57 -13.65
CA VAL A 185 -9.85 18.44 -13.06
C VAL A 185 -9.67 18.46 -11.55
N LYS A 186 -9.62 19.66 -10.95
CA LYS A 186 -9.79 19.85 -9.51
C LYS A 186 -11.28 19.95 -9.21
N VAL A 187 -11.71 19.22 -8.19
CA VAL A 187 -13.07 19.24 -7.64
C VAL A 187 -12.99 19.72 -6.20
N ASP A 188 -13.70 20.80 -5.91
CA ASP A 188 -13.74 21.53 -4.65
C ASP A 188 -15.21 21.82 -4.33
N ASP A 189 -15.85 20.91 -3.61
CA ASP A 189 -17.31 20.85 -3.41
C ASP A 189 -18.09 20.94 -4.74
N GLU A 190 -18.93 21.97 -4.91
CA GLU A 190 -19.67 22.22 -6.16
C GLU A 190 -18.81 22.79 -7.30
N SER A 191 -17.58 23.23 -7.00
CA SER A 191 -16.71 23.90 -7.96
C SER A 191 -15.78 22.91 -8.67
N THR A 192 -15.66 23.06 -9.98
CA THR A 192 -14.71 22.29 -10.79
C THR A 192 -13.83 23.23 -11.62
N SER A 193 -12.56 22.89 -11.77
CA SER A 193 -11.62 23.65 -12.60
C SER A 193 -10.62 22.75 -13.30
N SER A 194 -10.25 23.11 -14.53
CA SER A 194 -9.19 22.44 -15.27
C SER A 194 -7.83 22.78 -14.64
N ILE A 195 -6.98 21.78 -14.47
CA ILE A 195 -5.62 21.91 -13.93
C ILE A 195 -4.64 21.12 -14.80
N THR A 196 -3.35 21.39 -14.64
CA THR A 196 -2.28 20.64 -15.31
C THR A 196 -1.80 19.47 -14.46
N LEU A 197 -1.06 18.53 -15.07
CA LEU A 197 -0.37 17.48 -14.30
C LEU A 197 0.63 18.07 -13.30
N ASP A 198 1.33 19.15 -13.66
CA ASP A 198 2.28 19.82 -12.76
C ASP A 198 1.59 20.38 -11.51
N ASP A 199 0.37 20.93 -11.67
CA ASP A 199 -0.44 21.37 -10.54
C ASP A 199 -0.77 20.22 -9.59
N VAL A 200 -1.06 19.03 -10.14
CA VAL A 200 -1.33 17.80 -9.39
C VAL A 200 -0.07 17.37 -8.64
N LEU A 201 1.03 17.13 -9.35
CA LEU A 201 2.29 16.65 -8.78
C LEU A 201 2.92 17.65 -7.80
N GLY A 202 2.53 18.93 -7.86
CA GLY A 202 2.89 19.97 -6.92
C GLY A 202 2.25 19.86 -5.53
N GLN A 203 1.12 19.14 -5.36
CA GLN A 203 0.36 19.07 -4.09
C GLN A 203 0.93 18.10 -3.03
N GLN A 204 2.25 17.95 -2.98
CA GLN A 204 2.95 16.93 -2.19
C GLN A 204 2.74 17.01 -0.66
N GLN A 205 2.35 18.18 -0.12
CA GLN A 205 2.08 18.35 1.32
C GLN A 205 0.62 18.07 1.67
N LEU A 206 -0.28 18.16 0.70
CA LEU A 206 -1.72 18.07 0.90
C LEU A 206 -2.26 16.69 0.49
N ALA A 207 -1.59 16.00 -0.44
CA ALA A 207 -1.95 14.67 -0.91
C ALA A 207 -2.10 13.69 0.26
N TYR A 208 -3.31 13.20 0.48
CA TYR A 208 -3.68 12.35 1.60
C TYR A 208 -3.98 10.92 1.12
N LEU A 209 -4.78 10.79 0.07
CA LEU A 209 -4.99 9.53 -0.66
C LEU A 209 -4.51 9.68 -2.09
N LEU A 210 -3.84 8.65 -2.61
CA LEU A 210 -3.44 8.51 -3.99
C LEU A 210 -4.13 7.29 -4.57
N PHE A 211 -4.73 7.45 -5.74
CA PHE A 211 -5.34 6.35 -6.49
C PHE A 211 -4.54 6.14 -7.77
N TYR A 212 -4.13 4.90 -7.95
CA TYR A 212 -3.31 4.44 -9.05
C TYR A 212 -4.05 3.32 -9.77
N LYS A 213 -4.29 3.47 -11.07
CA LYS A 213 -4.96 2.48 -11.90
C LYS A 213 -3.92 1.68 -12.68
N HIS A 214 -4.02 0.36 -12.66
CA HIS A 214 -3.12 -0.52 -13.37
C HIS A 214 -3.24 -0.32 -14.89
N GLU A 215 -2.11 -0.07 -15.55
CA GLU A 215 -2.04 0.06 -17.01
C GLU A 215 -1.96 -1.34 -17.64
N ARG A 216 -3.08 -1.82 -18.18
CA ARG A 216 -3.04 -3.04 -19.00
C ARG A 216 -2.43 -2.69 -20.34
N LYS A 217 -1.20 -3.14 -20.59
CA LYS A 217 -0.65 -3.15 -21.95
C LYS A 217 -1.56 -4.02 -22.81
N ALA A 218 -2.16 -3.42 -23.84
CA ALA A 218 -2.95 -4.17 -24.82
C ALA A 218 -2.05 -5.28 -25.39
N THR A 219 -2.48 -6.53 -25.23
CA THR A 219 -1.79 -7.66 -25.86
C THR A 219 -2.00 -7.50 -27.35
N THR A 220 -0.95 -7.08 -28.06
CA THR A 220 -0.93 -6.98 -29.53
C THR A 220 -0.83 -8.38 -30.13
#